data_AF-A0A2P6QF20-F1
#
_entry.id   AF-A0A2P6QF20-F1
#
_cell.length_a   1.000
_cell.length_b   1.000
_cell.length_c   1.000
_cell.angle_alpha   90.00
_cell.angle_beta   90.00
_cell.angle_gamma   90.00
#
_symmetry.space_group_name_H-M   'P 1'
#
loop_
_entity.id
_entity.type
_entity.pdbx_description
1 polymer ?
#
loop_
_entity_poly.entity_id
_entity_poly.type
_entity_poly.pdbx_seq_one_letter_code
_entity_poly.pdbx_strand_id
1 'polypeptide(L)'
;MEREGEDDDIVCLDESFFIDDNYQLTTFTFGSQVLQLLCLQSASTDFDLTGQLVWPGAMLLNDYLSKNAEILQGCTVIELGSGVGITGILCSRFCSQVVLTDHNEEVLKARP
;
A
#
# COMPACT_ATOMS: atom_id res chain seq x y z
N MET A 1 -41.65 33.25 26.38
CA MET A 1 -41.05 31.96 26.76
C MET A 1 -40.15 31.57 25.60
N GLU A 2 -38.93 32.08 25.67
CA GLU A 2 -37.87 31.77 24.71
C GLU A 2 -37.57 30.28 24.83
N ARG A 3 -37.70 29.55 23.72
CA ARG A 3 -37.13 28.20 23.64
C ARG A 3 -35.72 28.40 23.15
N GLU A 4 -34.78 28.25 24.07
CA GLU A 4 -33.36 28.14 23.81
C GLU A 4 -33.17 27.06 22.74
N GLY A 5 -32.44 27.40 21.67
CA GLY A 5 -32.08 26.46 20.62
C GLY A 5 -31.13 25.42 21.20
N GLU A 6 -31.53 24.15 21.11
CA GLU A 6 -30.58 23.04 21.16
C GLU A 6 -29.81 23.08 19.83
N ASP A 7 -28.75 23.87 19.80
CA ASP A 7 -27.68 23.68 18.82
C ASP A 7 -27.00 22.37 19.21
N ASP A 8 -27.45 21.26 18.61
CA ASP A 8 -26.69 20.01 18.60
C ASP A 8 -25.28 20.34 18.11
N ASP A 9 -24.27 20.14 18.96
CA ASP A 9 -22.84 20.29 18.64
C ASP A 9 -22.45 19.28 17.54
N ILE A 10 -22.78 19.59 16.28
CA ILE A 10 -22.35 18.81 15.12
C ILE A 10 -20.85 19.07 14.95
N VAL A 11 -20.05 18.10 15.37
CA VAL A 11 -18.62 18.07 15.08
C VAL A 11 -18.44 17.75 13.59
N CYS A 12 -18.16 18.78 12.79
CA CYS A 12 -17.73 18.58 11.40
C CYS A 12 -16.32 18.00 11.38
N LEU A 13 -16.23 16.67 11.32
CA LEU A 13 -14.99 15.95 11.05
C LEU A 13 -14.65 16.09 9.58
N ASP A 14 -13.41 16.45 9.27
CA ASP A 14 -12.91 16.44 7.90
C ASP A 14 -12.53 15.01 7.48
N GLU A 15 -12.28 14.82 6.17
CA GLU A 15 -11.90 13.53 5.60
C GLU A 15 -10.59 12.98 6.21
N SER A 16 -9.73 13.83 6.76
CA SER A 16 -8.46 13.41 7.37
C SER A 16 -8.67 12.62 8.66
N PHE A 17 -9.82 12.78 9.33
CA PHE A 17 -10.15 12.03 10.54
C PHE A 17 -10.21 10.51 10.31
N PHE A 18 -10.49 10.06 9.08
CA PHE A 18 -10.63 8.64 8.75
C PHE A 18 -9.39 8.04 8.07
N ILE A 19 -8.37 8.86 7.78
CA ILE A 19 -7.13 8.40 7.17
C ILE A 19 -6.18 7.89 8.24
N ASP A 20 -5.76 6.63 8.10
CA ASP A 20 -4.66 6.07 8.90
C ASP A 20 -3.33 6.28 8.15
N ASP A 21 -2.48 7.15 8.69
CA ASP A 21 -1.13 7.44 8.20
C ASP A 21 -0.03 6.83 9.08
N ASN A 22 -0.38 5.90 9.99
CA ASN A 22 0.55 5.26 10.91
C ASN A 22 1.37 4.14 10.24
N TYR A 23 2.04 4.49 9.14
CA TYR A 23 2.91 3.59 8.41
C TYR A 23 4.07 3.11 9.29
N GLN A 24 4.30 1.81 9.29
CA GLN A 24 5.40 1.19 10.01
C GLN A 24 6.37 0.55 9.03
N LEU A 25 7.67 0.75 9.28
CA LEU A 25 8.71 0.11 8.50
C LEU A 25 8.68 -1.39 8.77
N THR A 26 8.30 -2.16 7.76
CA THR A 26 8.15 -3.61 7.83
C THR A 26 9.17 -4.28 6.92
N THR A 27 9.83 -5.31 7.45
CA THR A 27 10.82 -6.10 6.71
C THR A 27 10.16 -7.34 6.12
N PHE A 28 10.34 -7.54 4.82
CA PHE A 28 9.86 -8.69 4.07
C PHE A 28 11.05 -9.46 3.47
N THR A 29 10.98 -10.79 3.52
CA THR A 29 12.04 -11.66 3.00
C THR A 29 11.46 -12.63 1.99
N PHE A 30 12.01 -12.63 0.77
CA PHE A 30 11.64 -13.53 -0.32
C PHE A 30 12.90 -14.17 -0.89
N GLY A 31 13.15 -15.44 -0.56
CA GLY A 31 14.41 -16.10 -0.87
C GLY A 31 15.60 -15.35 -0.25
N SER A 32 16.53 -14.87 -1.08
CA SER A 32 17.67 -14.05 -0.67
C SER A 32 17.39 -12.54 -0.65
N GLN A 33 16.21 -12.11 -1.10
CA GLN A 33 15.86 -10.69 -1.18
C GLN A 33 15.26 -10.24 0.15
N VAL A 34 15.77 -9.12 0.67
CA VAL A 34 15.25 -8.43 1.84
C VAL A 34 14.76 -7.06 1.39
N LEU A 35 13.49 -6.78 1.64
CA LEU A 35 12.82 -5.53 1.34
C LEU A 35 12.35 -4.88 2.63
N GLN A 36 12.40 -3.56 2.68
CA GLN A 36 11.83 -2.78 3.78
C GLN A 36 10.88 -1.76 3.17
N LEU A 37 9.62 -1.79 3.61
CA LEU A 37 8.59 -0.89 3.10
C LEU A 37 7.81 -0.30 4.27
N LEU A 38 7.35 0.93 4.08
CA LEU A 38 6.36 1.55 4.94
C LEU A 38 4.97 1.00 4.57
N CYS A 39 4.31 0.32 5.51
CA CYS A 39 2.93 -0.14 5.33
C CYS A 39 2.15 -0.08 6.65
N LEU A 40 0.82 0.01 6.56
CA LEU A 40 -0.03 -0.16 7.73
C LEU A 40 0.05 -1.60 8.24
N GLN A 41 -0.26 -1.81 9.51
CA GLN A 41 -0.27 -3.13 10.15
C GLN A 41 -1.69 -3.69 10.34
N SER A 42 -2.71 -2.86 10.13
CA SER A 42 -4.12 -3.21 10.25
C SER A 42 -4.94 -2.39 9.26
N ALA A 43 -6.07 -2.95 8.83
CA ALA A 43 -7.01 -2.21 8.01
C ALA A 43 -7.75 -1.15 8.84
N SER A 44 -7.89 0.05 8.28
CA SER A 44 -8.96 0.96 8.66
C SER A 44 -10.29 0.41 8.13
N THR A 45 -11.41 0.78 8.76
CA THR A 45 -12.74 0.34 8.34
C THR A 45 -13.23 0.99 7.04
N ASP A 46 -12.44 1.88 6.44
CA ASP A 46 -12.75 2.49 5.16
C ASP A 46 -12.40 1.61 3.96
N PHE A 47 -13.39 1.41 3.10
CA PHE A 47 -13.32 0.54 1.94
C PHE A 47 -12.26 0.95 0.92
N ASP A 48 -11.86 2.23 0.89
CA ASP A 48 -10.95 2.77 -0.12
C ASP A 48 -9.47 2.76 0.31
N LEU A 49 -9.15 2.54 1.60
CA LEU A 49 -7.77 2.68 2.15
C LEU A 49 -6.99 1.37 2.25
N THR A 50 -7.47 0.31 1.60
CA THR A 50 -6.86 -1.03 1.69
C THR A 50 -5.49 -1.16 1.01
N GLY A 51 -5.13 -0.24 0.12
CA GLY A 51 -3.87 -0.28 -0.63
C GLY A 51 -2.63 0.04 0.23
N GLN A 52 -2.81 0.52 1.46
CA GLN A 52 -1.72 0.81 2.39
C GLN A 52 -1.21 -0.44 3.14
N LEU A 53 -1.87 -1.58 2.95
CA LEU A 53 -1.53 -2.89 3.52
C LEU A 53 -0.83 -3.79 2.49
N VAL A 54 -0.03 -4.72 2.98
CA VAL A 54 0.45 -5.85 2.17
C VAL A 54 -0.55 -7.00 2.25
N TRP A 55 -1.17 -7.31 1.11
CA TRP A 55 -2.13 -8.40 1.01
C TRP A 55 -1.43 -9.76 0.88
N PRO A 56 -2.03 -10.85 1.41
CA PRO A 56 -1.45 -12.20 1.29
C PRO A 56 -1.17 -12.64 -0.15
N GLY A 57 -1.97 -12.15 -1.12
CA GLY A 57 -1.73 -12.41 -2.55
C GLY A 57 -0.38 -11.90 -3.04
N ALA A 58 0.04 -10.70 -2.63
CA ALA A 58 1.35 -10.15 -2.96
C ALA A 58 2.49 -10.97 -2.31
N MET A 59 2.29 -11.46 -1.09
CA MET A 59 3.28 -12.34 -0.42
C MET A 59 3.50 -13.64 -1.21
N LEU A 60 2.41 -14.27 -1.67
CA LEU A 60 2.48 -15.49 -2.48
C LEU A 60 3.13 -15.25 -3.85
N LEU A 61 2.76 -14.15 -4.51
CA LEU A 61 3.35 -13.78 -5.80
C LEU A 61 4.85 -13.51 -5.66
N ASN A 62 5.27 -12.81 -4.61
CA ASN A 62 6.68 -12.52 -4.36
C ASN A 62 7.50 -13.75 -4.03
N ASP A 63 6.95 -14.70 -3.26
CA ASP A 63 7.59 -15.99 -3.04
C ASP A 63 7.80 -16.73 -4.37
N TYR A 64 6.77 -16.76 -5.24
CA TYR A 64 6.88 -17.35 -6.58
C TYR A 64 7.94 -16.66 -7.44
N LEU A 65 7.89 -15.33 -7.56
CA LEU A 65 8.82 -14.56 -8.38
C LEU A 65 10.25 -14.68 -7.88
N SER A 66 10.48 -14.69 -6.57
CA SER A 66 11.83 -14.86 -6.00
C SER A 66 12.47 -16.21 -6.34
N LYS A 67 11.64 -17.25 -6.58
CA LYS A 67 12.07 -18.59 -6.97
C LYS A 67 12.23 -18.77 -8.48
N ASN A 68 11.65 -17.87 -9.28
CA ASN A 68 11.64 -17.91 -10.74
C ASN A 68 12.09 -16.57 -11.32
N ALA A 69 13.10 -15.94 -10.72
CA ALA A 69 13.51 -14.57 -11.03
C ALA A 69 14.01 -14.40 -12.48
N GLU A 70 14.43 -15.49 -13.12
CA GLU A 70 14.86 -15.53 -14.51
C GLU A 70 13.77 -15.07 -15.49
N ILE A 71 12.48 -15.22 -15.15
CA ILE A 71 11.37 -14.76 -16.00
C ILE A 71 11.31 -13.23 -16.11
N LEU A 72 11.94 -12.52 -15.18
CA LEU A 72 11.96 -11.05 -15.11
C LEU A 72 13.20 -10.45 -15.77
N GLN A 73 14.19 -11.27 -16.13
CA GLN A 73 15.48 -10.77 -16.58
C GLN A 73 15.38 -10.10 -17.94
N GLY A 74 15.75 -8.81 -17.99
CA GLY A 74 15.66 -7.98 -19.19
C GLY A 74 14.24 -7.50 -19.52
N CYS A 75 13.24 -7.80 -18.68
CA CYS A 75 11.88 -7.30 -18.86
C CYS A 75 11.72 -5.87 -18.36
N THR A 76 10.74 -5.17 -18.92
CA THR A 76 10.14 -3.98 -18.31
C THR A 76 8.78 -4.36 -17.75
N VAL A 77 8.53 -4.07 -16.47
CA VAL A 77 7.36 -4.52 -15.72
C VAL A 77 6.45 -3.34 -15.40
N ILE A 78 5.13 -3.55 -15.49
CA ILE A 78 4.11 -2.66 -14.94
C ILE A 78 3.28 -3.42 -13.91
N GLU A 79 3.10 -2.84 -12.73
CA GLU A 79 2.24 -3.37 -11.68
C GLU A 79 0.96 -2.53 -11.58
N LEU A 80 -0.20 -3.20 -11.68
CA LEU A 80 -1.52 -2.58 -11.58
C LEU A 80 -2.11 -2.84 -10.19
N GLY A 81 -2.52 -1.78 -9.50
CA GLY A 81 -3.00 -1.90 -8.11
C GLY A 81 -1.85 -2.29 -7.18
N SER A 82 -0.75 -1.56 -7.26
CA SER A 82 0.49 -1.91 -6.57
C SER A 82 0.39 -1.78 -5.05
N GLY A 83 -0.59 -1.04 -4.53
CA GLY A 83 -0.64 -0.69 -3.12
C GLY A 83 0.69 -0.05 -2.70
N VAL A 84 1.27 -0.55 -1.61
CA VAL A 84 2.60 -0.16 -1.13
C VAL A 84 3.77 -0.52 -2.08
N GLY A 85 3.53 -1.30 -3.14
CA GLY A 85 4.51 -1.58 -4.20
C GLY A 85 5.46 -2.74 -3.93
N ILE A 86 5.16 -3.60 -2.95
CA ILE A 86 6.07 -4.68 -2.53
C ILE A 86 6.47 -5.62 -3.67
N THR A 87 5.57 -5.90 -4.62
CA THR A 87 5.88 -6.80 -5.73
C THR A 87 6.72 -6.11 -6.78
N GLY A 88 6.37 -4.91 -7.21
CA GLY A 88 7.17 -4.19 -8.19
C GLY A 88 8.57 -3.83 -7.67
N ILE A 89 8.73 -3.52 -6.37
CA ILE A 89 10.05 -3.32 -5.76
C ILE A 89 10.86 -4.63 -5.73
N LEU A 90 10.22 -5.78 -5.52
CA LEU A 90 10.91 -7.06 -5.69
C LEU A 90 11.34 -7.26 -7.14
N CYS A 91 10.44 -7.03 -8.09
CA CYS A 91 10.71 -7.17 -9.52
C CYS A 91 11.88 -6.28 -9.97
N SER A 92 12.02 -5.07 -9.41
CA SER A 92 13.08 -4.13 -9.75
C SER A 92 14.49 -4.66 -9.41
N ARG A 93 14.60 -5.72 -8.60
CA ARG A 93 15.87 -6.41 -8.33
C ARG A 93 16.33 -7.28 -9.51
N PHE A 94 15.42 -7.65 -10.41
CA PHE A 94 15.65 -8.65 -11.45
C PHE A 94 15.38 -8.13 -12.87
N CYS A 95 14.58 -7.06 -13.02
CA CYS A 95 14.17 -6.51 -14.31
C CYS A 95 14.84 -5.15 -14.62
N SER A 96 14.70 -4.65 -15.84
CA SER A 96 15.36 -3.40 -16.28
C SER A 96 14.66 -2.14 -15.80
N GLN A 97 13.33 -2.17 -15.73
CA GLN A 97 12.50 -1.04 -15.35
C GLN A 97 11.17 -1.53 -14.78
N VAL A 98 10.65 -0.82 -13.78
CA VAL A 98 9.34 -1.06 -13.17
C VAL A 98 8.53 0.23 -13.18
N VAL A 99 7.24 0.10 -13.49
CA VAL A 99 6.24 1.15 -13.29
C VAL A 99 5.23 0.63 -12.27
N LEU A 100 5.10 1.35 -11.15
CA LEU A 100 4.09 1.08 -10.13
C LEU A 100 2.87 1.96 -10.41
N THR A 101 1.68 1.38 -10.38
CA THR A 101 0.44 2.12 -10.58
C THR A 101 -0.60 1.72 -9.54
N ASP A 102 -1.31 2.70 -9.02
CA ASP A 102 -2.46 2.51 -8.15
C ASP A 102 -3.53 3.56 -8.48
N HIS A 103 -4.78 3.31 -8.07
CA HIS A 103 -5.89 4.23 -8.29
C HIS A 103 -5.99 5.26 -7.16
N ASN A 104 -5.64 4.88 -5.92
CA ASN A 104 -5.88 5.73 -4.76
C ASN A 104 -4.74 6.73 -4.55
N GLU A 105 -5.05 8.03 -4.56
CA GLU A 105 -4.10 9.12 -4.33
C GLU A 105 -3.41 9.02 -2.95
N GLU A 106 -4.09 8.57 -1.90
CA GLU A 106 -3.47 8.36 -0.58
C GLU A 106 -2.37 7.30 -0.63
N VAL A 107 -2.58 6.24 -1.40
CA VAL A 107 -1.56 5.20 -1.63
C VAL A 107 -0.40 5.77 -2.44
N LEU A 108 -0.68 6.59 -3.46
CA LEU A 108 0.35 7.22 -4.30
C LEU A 108 1.19 8.27 -3.56
N LYS A 109 0.69 8.85 -2.46
CA LYS A 109 1.47 9.73 -1.57
C LYS A 109 2.54 8.96 -0.81
N ALA A 110 2.28 7.72 -0.43
CA ALA A 110 3.23 6.82 0.22
C ALA A 110 4.22 6.27 -0.82
N ARG A 111 5.06 7.15 -1.37
CA ARG A 111 6.09 6.78 -2.33
C ARG A 111 7.19 5.96 -1.61
N PRO A 112 7.56 4.77 -2.14
CA PRO A 112 8.64 3.96 -1.58
C PRO A 112 10.02 4.60 -1.71
#